data_AF-A0A3B9JB74-F1
#
_entry.id   AF-A0A3B9JB74-F1
#
_cell.length_a   1.000
_cell.length_b   1.000
_cell.length_c   1.000
_cell.angle_alpha   90.00
_cell.angle_beta   90.00
_cell.angle_gamma   90.00
#
_symmetry.space_group_name_H-M   'P 1'
#
loop_
_entity.id
_entity.type
_entity.pdbx_description
1 polymer ?
#
loop_
_entity_poly.entity_id
_entity_poly.type
_entity_poly.pdbx_seq_one_letter_code
_entity_poly.pdbx_strand_id
1 'polypeptide(L)'
;MRGTPDIFCACILRIINLQCFSKSKELDSDIIVASFIKEKSVSDARVDRFARILVDYSAGLGAGDRVLIEGTTAAESLVRAIFHRALEVGAHPHILLELPDQQEVFYETANESQLDYAPTFQKLAYETFESRIRIHSQTNPRALSA
;
A
#
# COMPACT_ATOMS: atom_id res chain seq x y z
N MET A 1 -57.64 10.64 -39.39
CA MET A 1 -56.17 10.61 -39.25
C MET A 1 -55.73 12.00 -38.85
N ARG A 2 -55.53 12.20 -37.53
CA ARG A 2 -55.06 13.44 -36.89
C ARG A 2 -53.53 13.45 -36.97
N GLY A 3 -52.77 14.53 -37.05
CA GLY A 3 -53.01 15.95 -36.92
C GLY A 3 -51.62 16.63 -37.01
N THR A 4 -51.64 17.89 -37.40
CA THR A 4 -50.57 18.90 -37.50
C THR A 4 -49.84 19.15 -36.14
N PRO A 5 -48.96 20.16 -35.93
CA PRO A 5 -48.37 21.16 -36.84
C PRO A 5 -46.86 21.42 -36.65
N ASP A 6 -46.37 22.29 -37.53
CA ASP A 6 -45.12 23.01 -37.55
C ASP A 6 -44.84 23.85 -36.29
N ILE A 7 -43.55 23.88 -35.93
CA ILE A 7 -42.72 25.07 -35.74
C ILE A 7 -43.50 26.33 -35.30
N PHE A 8 -43.43 26.66 -34.00
CA PHE A 8 -43.03 28.00 -33.52
C PHE A 8 -42.94 27.99 -31.99
N CYS A 9 -42.01 28.81 -31.47
CA CYS A 9 -41.96 29.31 -30.09
C CYS A 9 -41.26 28.43 -29.03
N ALA A 10 -40.00 28.76 -28.70
CA ALA A 10 -39.70 29.48 -27.46
C ALA A 10 -38.20 29.44 -27.13
N CYS A 11 -37.59 30.62 -27.11
CA CYS A 11 -36.41 30.91 -26.30
C CYS A 11 -36.59 30.41 -24.86
N ILE A 12 -35.53 29.81 -24.32
CA ILE A 12 -34.97 30.11 -22.99
C ILE A 12 -35.98 30.11 -21.83
N LEU A 13 -36.04 29.01 -21.07
CA LEU A 13 -36.00 28.97 -19.59
C LEU A 13 -36.04 27.47 -19.18
N ARG A 14 -34.96 26.91 -18.65
CA ARG A 14 -34.65 26.77 -17.22
C ARG A 14 -35.61 25.79 -16.51
N ILE A 15 -34.99 24.88 -15.75
CA ILE A 15 -35.54 23.99 -14.71
C ILE A 15 -35.82 22.56 -15.21
N ILE A 16 -35.40 21.60 -14.37
CA ILE A 16 -35.61 20.14 -14.39
C ILE A 16 -34.45 19.34 -15.00
N ASN A 17 -33.39 19.17 -14.22
CA ASN A 17 -32.66 17.91 -14.20
C ASN A 17 -32.34 17.53 -12.75
N LEU A 18 -33.41 17.34 -11.98
CA LEU A 18 -33.44 16.60 -10.72
C LEU A 18 -34.81 15.92 -10.66
N GLN A 19 -34.83 14.69 -10.14
CA GLN A 19 -35.92 13.69 -10.09
C GLN A 19 -35.95 12.79 -11.33
N CYS A 20 -35.80 11.47 -11.25
CA CYS A 20 -35.87 10.49 -10.17
C CYS A 20 -35.07 9.26 -10.61
N PHE A 21 -34.17 8.70 -9.81
CA PHE A 21 -34.54 7.71 -8.78
C PHE A 21 -35.40 6.56 -9.34
N SER A 22 -34.87 5.70 -10.20
CA SER A 22 -35.29 4.28 -10.35
C SER A 22 -34.56 3.54 -11.49
N LYS A 23 -33.29 3.18 -11.28
CA LYS A 23 -32.70 1.96 -11.87
C LYS A 23 -31.34 1.67 -11.26
N SER A 24 -31.36 1.37 -9.96
CA SER A 24 -30.39 0.50 -9.33
C SER A 24 -30.59 -0.91 -9.88
N LYS A 25 -29.73 -1.33 -10.81
CA LYS A 25 -29.51 -2.75 -11.15
C LYS A 25 -28.03 -2.97 -11.48
N GLU A 26 -27.37 -3.64 -10.53
CA GLU A 26 -26.16 -4.47 -10.68
C GLU A 26 -24.99 -3.84 -11.43
N LEU A 27 -24.24 -3.02 -10.70
CA LEU A 27 -22.82 -2.76 -11.00
C LEU A 27 -22.02 -3.96 -10.50
N ASP A 28 -21.63 -4.81 -11.45
CA ASP A 28 -20.86 -6.04 -11.23
C ASP A 28 -19.53 -5.72 -10.53
N SER A 29 -19.28 -6.35 -9.37
CA SER A 29 -18.12 -6.08 -8.51
C SER A 29 -16.78 -6.28 -9.21
N ASP A 30 -16.76 -7.13 -10.23
CA ASP A 30 -15.56 -7.50 -10.98
C ASP A 30 -15.04 -6.37 -11.86
N ILE A 31 -15.93 -5.50 -12.37
CA ILE A 31 -15.55 -4.34 -13.18
C ILE A 31 -14.90 -3.26 -12.32
N ILE A 32 -15.40 -3.05 -11.09
CA ILE A 32 -14.82 -2.08 -10.14
C ILE A 32 -13.43 -2.54 -9.70
N VAL A 33 -13.23 -3.82 -9.41
CA VAL A 33 -11.91 -4.37 -9.05
C VAL A 33 -10.92 -4.26 -10.22
N ALA A 34 -11.33 -4.60 -11.43
CA ALA A 34 -10.45 -4.54 -12.61
C ALA A 34 -10.04 -3.11 -12.99
N SER A 35 -10.95 -2.13 -12.87
CA SER A 35 -10.65 -0.72 -13.12
C SER A 35 -9.81 -0.08 -12.00
N PHE A 36 -10.05 -0.46 -10.74
CA PHE A 36 -9.20 -0.07 -9.61
C PHE A 36 -7.77 -0.62 -9.69
N ILE A 37 -7.58 -1.82 -10.27
CA ILE A 37 -6.25 -2.40 -10.52
C ILE A 37 -5.49 -1.65 -11.62
N LYS A 38 -6.18 -1.14 -12.65
CA LYS A 38 -5.53 -0.51 -13.80
C LYS A 38 -5.02 0.92 -13.54
N GLU A 39 -5.56 1.58 -12.53
CA GLU A 39 -5.19 2.95 -12.14
C GLU A 39 -4.18 3.00 -10.98
N LYS A 40 -3.81 1.84 -10.43
CA LYS A 40 -2.90 1.72 -9.29
C LYS A 40 -1.44 1.92 -9.73
N SER A 41 -1.06 3.20 -9.80
CA SER A 41 0.29 3.77 -9.83
C SER A 41 1.26 3.18 -10.84
N VAL A 42 1.79 4.02 -11.74
CA VAL A 42 3.09 3.76 -12.34
C VAL A 42 4.12 3.75 -11.20
N SER A 43 4.28 2.59 -10.56
CA SER A 43 5.44 2.29 -9.75
C SER A 43 6.65 2.42 -10.67
N ASP A 44 7.72 3.03 -10.16
CA ASP A 44 8.95 3.15 -10.92
C ASP A 44 9.42 1.74 -11.30
N ALA A 45 9.56 1.45 -12.59
CA ALA A 45 9.97 0.14 -13.08
C ALA A 45 11.32 -0.34 -12.50
N ARG A 46 12.12 0.56 -11.93
CA ARG A 46 13.34 0.22 -11.17
C ARG A 46 13.01 -0.36 -9.80
N VAL A 47 12.03 0.21 -9.11
CA VAL A 47 11.56 -0.26 -7.80
C VAL A 47 10.92 -1.64 -7.93
N ASP A 48 10.10 -1.86 -8.94
CA ASP A 48 9.47 -3.18 -9.17
C ASP A 48 10.49 -4.25 -9.51
N ARG A 49 11.48 -3.92 -10.35
CA ARG A 49 12.60 -4.83 -10.65
C ARG A 49 13.42 -5.14 -9.41
N PHE A 50 13.68 -4.13 -8.57
CA PHE A 50 14.42 -4.35 -7.33
C PHE A 50 13.64 -5.22 -6.35
N ALA A 51 12.33 -5.00 -6.20
CA ALA A 51 11.45 -5.84 -5.40
C ALA A 51 11.46 -7.30 -5.86
N ARG A 52 11.44 -7.56 -7.19
CA ARG A 52 11.59 -8.91 -7.74
C ARG A 52 12.92 -9.56 -7.37
N ILE A 53 14.03 -8.82 -7.47
CA ILE A 53 15.34 -9.34 -7.06
C ILE A 53 15.33 -9.71 -5.58
N LEU A 54 14.82 -8.82 -4.72
CA LEU A 54 14.78 -9.05 -3.27
C LEU A 54 13.92 -10.25 -2.90
N VAL A 55 12.74 -10.40 -3.49
CA VAL A 55 11.81 -11.49 -3.17
C VAL A 55 12.23 -12.82 -3.79
N ASP A 56 12.49 -12.82 -5.10
CA ASP A 56 12.67 -14.06 -5.85
C ASP A 56 14.08 -14.63 -5.70
N TYR A 57 15.10 -13.77 -5.61
CA TYR A 57 16.51 -14.20 -5.61
C TYR A 57 17.15 -14.09 -4.24
N SER A 58 17.01 -12.95 -3.55
CA SER A 58 17.68 -12.74 -2.27
C SER A 58 16.99 -13.49 -1.13
N ALA A 59 15.67 -13.35 -1.01
CA ALA A 59 14.88 -14.01 0.01
C ALA A 59 14.40 -15.40 -0.42
N GLY A 60 14.28 -15.64 -1.73
CA GLY A 60 13.85 -16.94 -2.28
C GLY A 60 12.46 -17.37 -1.81
N LEU A 61 11.52 -16.41 -1.69
CA LEU A 61 10.21 -16.69 -1.08
C LEU A 61 9.36 -17.62 -1.94
N GLY A 62 8.72 -18.58 -1.27
CA GLY A 62 7.72 -19.48 -1.83
C GLY A 62 6.33 -19.32 -1.20
N ALA A 63 5.41 -20.16 -1.65
CA ALA A 63 4.05 -20.19 -1.14
C ALA A 63 4.01 -20.67 0.33
N GLY A 64 3.35 -19.91 1.20
CA GLY A 64 3.21 -20.22 2.62
C GLY A 64 4.28 -19.61 3.53
N ASP A 65 5.40 -19.16 2.97
CA ASP A 65 6.49 -18.54 3.74
C ASP A 65 6.06 -17.23 4.38
N ARG A 66 6.43 -17.00 5.64
CA ARG A 66 6.23 -15.72 6.32
C ARG A 66 7.47 -14.87 6.16
N VAL A 67 7.25 -13.64 5.72
CA VAL A 67 8.32 -12.65 5.58
C VAL A 67 8.02 -11.42 6.40
N LEU A 68 9.00 -10.95 7.18
CA LEU A 68 8.94 -9.65 7.82
C LEU A 68 9.59 -8.61 6.91
N ILE A 69 8.83 -7.55 6.59
CA ILE A 69 9.31 -6.40 5.82
C ILE A 69 9.41 -5.22 6.78
N GLU A 70 10.63 -4.76 7.02
CA GLU A 70 10.94 -3.65 7.91
C GLU A 70 11.47 -2.45 7.14
N GLY A 71 11.10 -1.26 7.61
CA GLY A 71 11.64 0.00 7.08
C GLY A 71 11.01 1.20 7.74
N THR A 72 11.37 2.38 7.27
CA THR A 72 10.68 3.62 7.66
C THR A 72 9.64 4.00 6.62
N THR A 73 8.78 4.95 6.96
CA THR A 73 7.82 5.54 6.00
C THR A 73 8.49 6.15 4.77
N ALA A 74 9.78 6.52 4.83
CA ALA A 74 10.53 7.02 3.67
C ALA A 74 10.74 5.95 2.58
N ALA A 75 10.64 4.66 2.91
CA ALA A 75 10.77 3.54 1.97
C ALA A 75 9.42 3.01 1.44
N GLU A 76 8.33 3.78 1.60
CA GLU A 76 6.97 3.34 1.26
C GLU A 76 6.87 2.71 -0.14
N SER A 77 7.49 3.33 -1.14
CA SER A 77 7.45 2.86 -2.54
C SER A 77 8.02 1.45 -2.69
N LEU A 78 9.17 1.17 -2.08
CA LEU A 78 9.82 -0.13 -2.13
C LEU A 78 9.09 -1.17 -1.29
N VAL A 79 8.65 -0.79 -0.09
CA VAL A 79 7.86 -1.68 0.80
C VAL A 79 6.60 -2.16 0.08
N ARG A 80 5.89 -1.25 -0.59
CA ARG A 80 4.69 -1.57 -1.36
C ARG A 80 4.97 -2.54 -2.51
N ALA A 81 6.07 -2.35 -3.23
CA ALA A 81 6.45 -3.23 -4.34
C ALA A 81 6.85 -4.62 -3.85
N ILE A 82 7.62 -4.72 -2.75
CA ILE A 82 7.98 -6.01 -2.13
C ILE A 82 6.73 -6.72 -1.63
N PHE A 83 5.83 -5.99 -0.96
CA PHE A 83 4.57 -6.55 -0.47
C PHE A 83 3.72 -7.12 -1.61
N HIS A 84 3.60 -6.39 -2.72
CA HIS A 84 2.89 -6.87 -3.90
C HIS A 84 3.51 -8.16 -4.45
N ARG A 85 4.84 -8.16 -4.62
CA ARG A 85 5.56 -9.33 -5.15
C ARG A 85 5.48 -10.54 -4.21
N ALA A 86 5.56 -10.33 -2.91
CA ALA A 86 5.42 -11.40 -1.91
C ALA A 86 4.04 -12.08 -1.98
N LEU A 87 2.97 -11.30 -2.19
CA LEU A 87 1.64 -11.87 -2.40
C LEU A 87 1.52 -12.62 -3.73
N GLU A 88 2.14 -12.13 -4.80
CA GLU A 88 2.15 -12.82 -6.11
C GLU A 88 2.78 -14.22 -6.03
N VAL A 89 3.79 -14.42 -5.18
CA VAL A 89 4.44 -15.73 -4.98
C VAL A 89 3.70 -16.61 -3.96
N GLY A 90 2.65 -16.09 -3.32
CA GLY A 90 1.86 -16.80 -2.31
C GLY A 90 2.47 -16.80 -0.90
N ALA A 91 3.42 -15.92 -0.62
CA ALA A 91 3.97 -15.74 0.72
C ALA A 91 3.01 -14.91 1.61
N HIS A 92 3.28 -14.91 2.91
CA HIS A 92 2.56 -14.18 3.94
C HIS A 92 3.40 -13.00 4.47
N PRO A 93 3.36 -11.83 3.80
CA PRO A 93 4.15 -10.67 4.21
C PRO A 93 3.53 -9.96 5.43
N HIS A 94 4.39 -9.64 6.40
CA HIS A 94 4.08 -8.82 7.57
C HIS A 94 4.91 -7.54 7.50
N ILE A 95 4.27 -6.38 7.67
CA ILE A 95 4.94 -5.08 7.60
C ILE A 95 5.17 -4.54 9.00
N LEU A 96 6.41 -4.11 9.27
CA LEU A 96 6.78 -3.34 10.45
C LEU A 96 7.41 -2.02 10.01
N LEU A 97 6.59 -0.97 9.95
CA LEU A 97 7.04 0.38 9.63
C LEU A 97 7.33 1.17 10.90
N GLU A 98 8.46 1.85 10.90
CA GLU A 98 8.88 2.78 11.95
C GLU A 98 8.76 4.23 11.45
N LEU A 99 8.53 5.16 12.39
CA LEU A 99 8.61 6.59 12.07
C LEU A 99 10.09 6.99 11.88
N PRO A 100 10.41 7.97 11.03
CA PRO A 100 11.81 8.32 10.74
C PRO A 100 12.63 8.76 11.94
N ASP A 101 11.99 9.37 12.94
CA ASP A 101 12.54 9.92 14.19
C ASP A 101 12.34 8.99 15.40
N GLN A 102 11.67 7.85 15.21
CA GLN A 102 11.28 6.95 16.30
C GLN A 102 12.47 6.46 17.14
N GLN A 103 13.59 6.15 16.47
CA GLN A 103 14.80 5.65 17.13
C GLN A 103 15.47 6.75 17.97
N GLU A 104 15.53 7.98 17.46
CA GLU A 104 16.10 9.13 18.17
C GLU A 104 15.33 9.40 19.46
N VAL A 105 14.00 9.54 19.37
CA VAL A 105 13.12 9.75 20.54
C VAL A 105 13.25 8.60 21.54
N PHE A 106 13.36 7.35 21.05
CA PHE A 106 13.53 6.19 21.91
C PHE A 106 14.83 6.26 22.72
N TYR A 107 15.98 6.52 22.09
CA TYR A 107 17.26 6.59 22.80
C TYR A 107 17.38 7.83 23.70
N GLU A 108 16.71 8.94 23.37
CA GLU A 108 16.70 10.14 24.22
C GLU A 108 15.82 10.00 25.47
N THR A 109 14.69 9.28 25.36
CA THR A 109 13.64 9.28 26.39
C THR A 109 13.54 7.98 27.18
N ALA A 110 13.99 6.86 26.62
CA ALA A 110 13.84 5.56 27.26
C ALA A 110 14.69 5.44 28.55
N ASN A 111 14.13 4.76 29.54
CA ASN A 111 14.89 4.37 30.73
C ASN A 111 15.67 3.06 30.50
N GLU A 112 16.62 2.74 31.39
CA GLU A 112 17.47 1.53 31.27
C GLU A 112 16.65 0.25 31.09
N SER A 113 15.55 0.08 31.83
CA SER A 113 14.73 -1.13 31.74
C SER A 113 14.02 -1.28 30.39
N GLN A 114 13.73 -0.15 29.72
CA GLN A 114 13.15 -0.14 28.38
C GLN A 114 14.22 -0.38 27.30
N LEU A 115 15.45 0.09 27.51
CA LEU A 115 16.58 -0.16 26.61
C LEU A 115 16.98 -1.64 26.62
N ASP A 116 16.90 -2.30 27.78
CA ASP A 116 17.17 -3.74 27.93
C ASP A 116 16.03 -4.64 27.42
N TYR A 117 14.87 -4.07 27.06
CA TYR A 117 13.71 -4.83 26.61
C TYR A 117 13.81 -5.21 25.14
N ALA A 118 13.88 -6.51 24.86
CA ALA A 118 13.87 -7.03 23.49
C ALA A 118 12.51 -6.80 22.80
N PRO A 119 12.45 -6.15 21.62
CA PRO A 119 11.20 -5.89 20.92
C PRO A 119 10.43 -7.17 20.56
N THR A 120 9.21 -7.31 21.07
CA THR A 120 8.41 -8.55 20.98
C THR A 120 8.15 -9.02 19.55
N PHE A 121 7.73 -8.11 18.66
CA PHE A 121 7.39 -8.49 17.28
C PHE A 121 8.61 -8.88 16.46
N GLN A 122 9.73 -8.18 16.66
CA GLN A 122 10.97 -8.55 16.00
C GLN A 122 11.43 -9.92 16.52
N LYS A 123 11.43 -10.14 17.83
CA LYS A 123 11.77 -11.43 18.43
C LYS A 123 10.92 -12.57 17.87
N LEU A 124 9.60 -12.38 17.81
CA LEU A 124 8.68 -13.36 17.23
C LEU A 124 9.04 -13.67 15.77
N ALA A 125 9.32 -12.64 14.97
CA ALA A 125 9.69 -12.85 13.57
C ALA A 125 11.05 -13.57 13.44
N TYR A 126 12.04 -13.24 14.27
CA TYR A 126 13.32 -13.96 14.27
C TYR A 126 13.17 -15.45 14.64
N GLU A 127 12.26 -15.77 15.54
CA GLU A 127 12.05 -17.15 15.99
C GLU A 127 11.16 -17.95 15.05
N THR A 128 10.21 -17.30 14.37
CA THR A 128 9.15 -18.00 13.66
C THR A 128 9.14 -17.81 12.16
N PHE A 129 9.69 -16.73 11.60
CA PHE A 129 9.54 -16.44 10.17
C PHE A 129 10.69 -17.01 9.35
N GLU A 130 10.39 -17.35 8.11
CA GLU A 130 11.32 -17.95 7.16
C GLU A 130 12.26 -16.88 6.57
N SER A 131 11.81 -15.64 6.47
CA SER A 131 12.62 -14.55 5.89
C SER A 131 12.36 -13.18 6.51
N ARG A 132 13.36 -12.30 6.38
CA ARG A 132 13.34 -10.92 6.87
C ARG A 132 14.03 -10.01 5.88
N ILE A 133 13.35 -8.93 5.49
CA ILE A 133 13.88 -7.90 4.62
C ILE A 133 13.82 -6.57 5.37
N ARG A 134 14.99 -6.05 5.78
CA ARG A 134 15.10 -4.73 6.42
C ARG A 134 15.62 -3.70 5.41
N ILE A 135 14.85 -2.64 5.21
CA ILE A 135 15.21 -1.49 4.39
C ILE A 135 15.76 -0.40 5.29
N HIS A 136 17.04 -0.07 5.11
CA HIS A 136 17.68 1.05 5.80
C HIS A 136 17.32 2.36 5.09
N SER A 137 16.29 3.03 5.58
CA SER A 137 15.74 4.27 4.99
C SER A 137 15.73 5.43 5.98
N GLN A 138 16.83 5.60 6.72
CA GLN A 138 16.99 6.72 7.64
C GLN A 138 16.99 8.04 6.87
N THR A 139 16.17 8.99 7.31
CA THR A 139 16.13 10.34 6.75
C THR A 139 17.28 11.21 7.28
N ASN A 140 17.71 10.96 8.52
CA ASN A 140 18.89 11.58 9.14
C ASN A 140 19.92 10.52 9.56
N PRO A 141 20.99 10.29 8.78
CA PRO A 141 21.99 9.28 9.09
C PRO A 141 22.90 9.67 10.28
N ARG A 142 22.85 10.94 10.74
CA ARG A 142 23.66 11.43 11.86
C ARG A 142 22.90 11.49 13.18
N ALA A 143 21.61 11.12 13.21
CA ALA A 143 20.76 11.24 14.39
C ALA A 143 21.32 10.53 15.63
N LEU A 144 22.11 9.46 15.44
CA LEU A 144 22.68 8.66 16.52
C LEU A 144 24.21 8.74 16.59
N SER A 145 24.83 9.71 15.90
CA SER A 145 26.28 9.91 15.87
C SER A 145 26.67 11.01 16.86
N ALA A 146 26.73 10.66 18.14
CA ALA A 146 27.26 11.52 19.20
C ALA A 146 28.73 11.15 19.52
#